data_AF-A0A8T6NK38-F1
#
_entry.id   AF-A0A8T6NK38-F1
#
_cell.length_a   1.000
_cell.length_b   1.000
_cell.length_c   1.000
_cell.angle_alpha   90.00
_cell.angle_beta   90.00
_cell.angle_gamma   90.00
#
_symmetry.space_group_name_H-M   'P 1'
#
loop_
_entity.id
_entity.type
_entity.pdbx_description
1 polymer ?
#
loop_
_entity_poly.entity_id
_entity_poly.type
_entity_poly.pdbx_seq_one_letter_code
_entity_poly.pdbx_strand_id
1 'polypeptide(L)'
;YIGVFHLMVGFVLGAIDEFRVGHGWQGALYGKFSWMIIMVGGFMFCYDFYKEDSLHLPGLVLVSIGLVLLVVHLMHEGLPLAISIILAPIEAIGLLSSTLSYIRLFAVGIVGVKIAYAGNDMLYSAAMEGFQDGGTGILIGAIALVGWFGVQMFAWVLGLVSPNIHAVRLHFVEWMKQFYVAEGEPFDAFGFEERFIEVDKTT
;
A
#
# COMPACT_ATOMS: atom_id res chain seq x y z
N TYR A 1 1.44 7.90 8.37
CA TYR A 1 1.91 7.03 9.47
C TYR A 1 1.94 5.54 9.09
N ILE A 2 0.82 4.87 8.78
CA ILE A 2 0.84 3.41 8.48
C ILE A 2 1.73 3.02 7.28
N GLY A 3 1.66 3.77 6.16
CA GLY A 3 2.50 3.46 4.99
C GLY A 3 4.00 3.58 5.27
N VAL A 4 4.41 4.63 5.99
CA VAL A 4 5.79 4.83 6.45
C VAL A 4 6.24 3.67 7.32
N PHE A 5 5.44 3.26 8.30
CA PHE A 5 5.78 2.12 9.17
C PHE A 5 5.89 0.80 8.39
N HIS A 6 4.94 0.52 7.49
CA HIS A 6 4.96 -0.71 6.71
C HIS A 6 6.17 -0.78 5.74
N LEU A 7 6.52 0.34 5.11
CA LEU A 7 7.72 0.43 4.27
C LEU A 7 9.01 0.33 5.09
N MET A 8 9.05 0.88 6.31
CA MET A 8 10.21 0.73 7.21
C MET A 8 10.45 -0.73 7.54
N VAL A 9 9.39 -1.49 7.82
CA VAL A 9 9.49 -2.94 8.07
C VAL A 9 9.98 -3.68 6.82
N GLY A 10 9.50 -3.33 5.64
CA GLY A 10 9.95 -3.93 4.39
C GLY A 10 11.43 -3.65 4.08
N PHE A 11 11.92 -2.44 4.35
CA PHE A 11 13.35 -2.12 4.23
C PHE A 11 14.21 -2.83 5.26
N VAL A 12 13.72 -3.01 6.50
CA VAL A 12 14.43 -3.79 7.53
C VAL A 12 14.55 -5.26 7.12
N LEU A 13 13.47 -5.86 6.62
CA LEU A 13 13.50 -7.24 6.12
C LEU A 13 14.41 -7.39 4.90
N GLY A 14 14.37 -6.44 3.96
CA GLY A 14 15.29 -6.40 2.84
C GLY A 14 16.75 -6.27 3.27
N ALA A 15 17.05 -5.52 4.34
CA ALA A 15 18.40 -5.40 4.88
C ALA A 15 18.87 -6.71 5.55
N ILE A 16 17.97 -7.44 6.21
CA ILE A 16 18.26 -8.74 6.82
C ILE A 16 18.54 -9.81 5.76
N ASP A 17 17.80 -9.80 4.64
CA ASP A 17 17.97 -10.76 3.55
C ASP A 17 19.31 -10.57 2.81
N GLU A 18 19.65 -9.31 2.50
CA GLU A 18 20.94 -8.92 1.91
C GLU A 18 22.13 -9.33 2.81
N PHE A 19 21.96 -9.19 4.13
CA PHE A 19 22.94 -9.60 5.12
C PHE A 19 23.15 -11.13 5.18
N ARG A 20 22.15 -11.91 4.76
CA ARG A 20 22.12 -13.37 4.94
C ARG A 20 22.46 -14.17 3.68
N VAL A 21 22.20 -13.64 2.46
CA VAL A 21 22.25 -14.45 1.23
C VAL A 21 23.31 -14.03 0.20
N GLY A 22 23.73 -12.77 0.05
CA GLY A 22 24.71 -12.47 -0.99
C GLY A 22 25.28 -11.05 -1.02
N HIS A 23 26.61 -10.97 -1.05
CA HIS A 23 27.46 -9.80 -1.36
C HIS A 23 27.63 -8.71 -0.28
N GLY A 24 28.57 -8.98 0.64
CA GLY A 24 29.44 -7.96 1.21
C GLY A 24 28.82 -6.97 2.22
N TRP A 25 29.45 -6.89 3.40
CA TRP A 25 29.10 -6.00 4.52
C TRP A 25 28.92 -4.51 4.14
N GLN A 26 29.51 -4.06 3.03
CA GLN A 26 29.52 -2.66 2.62
C GLN A 26 28.43 -2.32 1.59
N GLY A 27 27.98 -3.25 0.74
CA GLY A 27 26.91 -2.96 -0.24
C GLY A 27 25.54 -2.83 0.43
N ALA A 28 25.23 -3.79 1.31
CA ALA A 28 23.97 -3.88 2.04
C ALA A 28 23.72 -2.72 3.02
N LEU A 29 24.78 -2.27 3.70
CA LEU A 29 24.69 -1.19 4.68
C LEU A 29 24.51 0.19 4.04
N TYR A 30 25.10 0.47 2.86
CA TYR A 30 24.96 1.78 2.24
C TYR A 30 23.72 1.92 1.35
N GLY A 31 23.19 0.82 0.82
CA GLY A 31 21.93 0.82 0.08
C GLY A 31 20.74 1.02 1.00
N LYS A 32 20.24 -0.07 1.59
CA LYS A 32 18.94 -0.08 2.30
C LYS A 32 18.89 0.82 3.55
N PHE A 33 20.03 1.16 4.15
CA PHE A 33 20.09 2.16 5.23
C PHE A 33 19.93 3.60 4.72
N SER A 34 20.43 3.90 3.52
CA SER A 34 20.19 5.21 2.86
C SER A 34 18.70 5.43 2.59
N TRP A 35 18.00 4.39 2.11
CA TRP A 35 16.55 4.41 1.91
C TRP A 35 15.77 4.69 3.19
N MET A 36 16.21 4.11 4.31
CA MET A 36 15.63 4.36 5.62
C MET A 36 15.84 5.81 6.08
N ILE A 37 17.06 6.36 5.88
CA ILE A 37 17.37 7.77 6.21
C ILE A 37 16.57 8.73 5.33
N ILE A 38 16.47 8.48 4.02
CA ILE A 38 15.68 9.31 3.09
C ILE A 38 14.21 9.31 3.49
N MET A 39 13.65 8.16 3.85
CA MET A 39 12.25 8.07 4.24
C MET A 39 11.96 8.82 5.55
N VAL A 40 12.85 8.69 6.56
CA VAL A 40 12.74 9.41 7.83
C VAL A 40 12.93 10.91 7.64
N GLY A 41 13.92 11.33 6.85
CA GLY A 41 14.15 12.74 6.51
C GLY A 41 12.99 13.35 5.72
N GLY A 42 12.48 12.63 4.72
CA GLY A 42 11.32 13.06 3.92
C GLY A 42 10.06 13.19 4.78
N PHE A 43 9.84 12.27 5.72
CA PHE A 43 8.72 12.33 6.65
C PHE A 43 8.80 13.55 7.59
N MET A 44 9.98 13.83 8.14
CA MET A 44 10.19 15.03 8.97
C MET A 44 10.01 16.32 8.17
N PHE A 45 10.50 16.37 6.93
CA PHE A 45 10.34 17.53 6.05
C PHE A 45 8.87 17.80 5.70
N CYS A 46 8.09 16.75 5.36
CA CYS A 46 6.66 16.91 5.10
C CYS A 46 5.86 17.29 6.34
N TYR A 47 6.22 16.77 7.52
CA TYR A 47 5.54 17.11 8.77
C TYR A 47 5.77 18.56 9.19
N ASP A 48 6.99 19.05 8.94
CA ASP A 48 7.37 20.42 9.21
C ASP A 48 6.70 21.43 8.26
N PHE A 49 6.60 21.13 6.96
CA PHE A 49 5.82 21.94 6.00
C PHE A 49 4.35 22.12 6.40
N TYR A 50 3.77 21.14 7.11
CA TYR A 50 2.39 21.22 7.58
C TYR A 50 2.24 22.04 8.88
N LYS A 51 3.29 22.17 9.70
CA LYS A 51 3.20 22.75 11.05
C LYS A 51 3.81 24.16 11.18
N GLU A 52 4.45 24.68 10.13
CA GLU A 52 5.15 25.98 10.12
C GLU A 52 6.02 26.20 11.36
N ASP A 53 6.88 25.22 11.67
CA ASP A 53 7.83 25.31 12.79
C ASP A 53 9.28 25.43 12.26
N SER A 54 10.23 25.70 13.15
CA SER A 54 11.65 25.93 12.84
C SER A 54 12.42 24.66 12.40
N LEU A 55 11.72 23.56 12.11
CA LEU A 55 12.30 22.24 11.84
C LEU A 55 12.62 22.01 10.33
N HIS A 56 12.50 23.05 9.50
CA HIS A 56 12.84 22.99 8.06
C HIS A 56 14.30 22.59 7.83
N LEU A 57 15.20 23.09 8.67
CA LEU A 57 16.65 22.91 8.53
C LEU A 57 17.09 21.46 8.80
N PRO A 58 16.72 20.81 9.93
CA PRO A 58 17.09 19.41 10.16
C PRO A 58 16.45 18.44 9.17
N GLY A 59 15.21 18.69 8.71
CA GLY A 59 14.54 17.84 7.72
C GLY A 59 15.26 17.85 6.36
N LEU A 60 15.59 19.05 5.86
CA LEU A 60 16.31 19.20 4.59
C LEU A 60 17.75 18.66 4.66
N VAL A 61 18.43 18.84 5.79
CA VAL A 61 19.76 18.26 6.02
C VAL A 61 19.70 16.72 6.01
N LEU A 62 18.70 16.11 6.65
CA LEU A 62 18.58 14.66 6.69
C LEU A 62 18.25 14.06 5.31
N VAL A 63 17.40 14.71 4.53
CA VAL A 63 17.09 14.30 3.14
C VAL A 63 18.33 14.41 2.25
N SER A 64 19.07 15.51 2.35
CA SER A 64 20.29 15.70 1.54
C SER A 64 21.40 14.71 1.89
N ILE A 65 21.60 14.40 3.18
CA ILE A 65 22.50 13.33 3.63
C ILE A 65 22.06 11.98 3.06
N GLY A 66 20.77 11.67 3.12
CA GLY A 66 20.20 10.45 2.54
C GLY A 66 20.47 10.36 1.03
N LEU A 67 20.21 11.44 0.27
CA LEU A 67 20.45 11.47 -1.17
C LEU A 67 21.92 11.21 -1.52
N VAL A 68 22.85 11.83 -0.77
CA VAL A 68 24.30 11.64 -0.97
C VAL A 68 24.71 10.20 -0.69
N LEU A 69 24.17 9.59 0.37
CA LEU A 69 24.43 8.17 0.67
C LEU A 69 23.89 7.24 -0.42
N LEU A 70 22.74 7.57 -1.04
CA LEU A 70 22.19 6.80 -2.17
C LEU A 70 23.11 6.90 -3.40
N VAL A 71 23.62 8.09 -3.71
CA VAL A 71 24.58 8.29 -4.80
C VAL A 71 25.86 7.47 -4.56
N VAL A 72 26.41 7.49 -3.33
CA VAL A 72 27.61 6.71 -2.96
C VAL A 72 27.38 5.20 -3.10
N HIS A 73 26.20 4.71 -2.68
CA HIS A 73 25.82 3.31 -2.86
C HIS A 73 25.78 2.91 -4.33
N LEU A 74 25.14 3.72 -5.16
CA LEU A 74 24.99 3.43 -6.59
C LEU A 74 26.34 3.50 -7.34
N MET A 75 27.30 4.31 -6.85
CA MET A 75 28.69 4.27 -7.33
C MET A 75 29.41 2.97 -6.96
N HIS A 76 29.15 2.40 -5.79
CA HIS A 76 29.72 1.11 -5.36
C HIS A 76 29.19 -0.07 -6.18
N GLU A 77 27.99 0.05 -6.76
CA GLU A 77 27.42 -0.93 -7.69
C GLU A 77 28.01 -0.85 -9.11
N GLY A 78 28.97 0.06 -9.35
CA GLY A 78 29.72 0.15 -10.61
C GLY A 78 29.10 1.08 -11.66
N LEU A 79 28.10 1.89 -11.30
CA LEU A 79 27.51 2.89 -12.20
C LEU A 79 28.38 4.17 -12.27
N PRO A 80 28.47 4.82 -13.45
CA PRO A 80 29.16 6.10 -13.59
C PRO A 80 28.50 7.19 -12.73
N LEU A 81 29.32 8.06 -12.12
CA LEU A 81 28.88 9.16 -11.24
C LEU A 81 27.73 9.98 -11.84
N ALA A 82 27.83 10.33 -13.13
CA ALA A 82 26.80 11.13 -13.82
C ALA A 82 25.41 10.47 -13.84
N ILE A 83 25.36 9.14 -14.00
CA ILE A 83 24.10 8.39 -13.97
C ILE A 83 23.58 8.29 -12.54
N SER A 84 24.47 8.09 -11.57
CA SER A 84 24.07 7.92 -10.18
C SER A 84 23.40 9.15 -9.56
N ILE A 85 23.87 10.36 -9.90
CA ILE A 85 23.27 11.62 -9.43
C ILE A 85 21.84 11.81 -9.97
N ILE A 86 21.56 11.34 -11.19
CA ILE A 86 20.23 11.48 -11.80
C ILE A 86 19.29 10.38 -11.30
N LEU A 87 19.78 9.15 -11.14
CA LEU A 87 18.97 8.01 -10.75
C LEU A 87 18.54 8.10 -9.27
N ALA A 88 19.41 8.53 -8.36
CA ALA A 88 19.10 8.58 -6.92
C ALA A 88 17.83 9.41 -6.58
N PRO A 89 17.61 10.62 -7.13
CA PRO A 89 16.36 11.36 -6.94
C PRO A 89 15.13 10.65 -7.54
N ILE A 90 15.27 10.00 -8.70
CA ILE A 90 14.17 9.28 -9.36
C ILE A 90 13.72 8.12 -8.48
N GLU A 91 14.67 7.40 -7.90
CA GLU A 91 14.42 6.31 -6.98
C GLU A 91 13.76 6.78 -5.67
N ALA A 92 14.23 7.90 -5.11
CA ALA A 92 13.60 8.52 -3.95
C ALA A 92 12.13 8.92 -4.21
N ILE A 93 11.83 9.45 -5.41
CA ILE A 93 10.45 9.73 -5.85
C ILE A 93 9.64 8.43 -5.96
N GLY A 94 10.26 7.33 -6.43
CA GLY A 94 9.65 6.01 -6.46
C GLY A 94 9.20 5.54 -5.06
N LEU A 95 10.04 5.75 -4.04
CA LEU A 95 9.69 5.46 -2.65
C LEU A 95 8.54 6.35 -2.14
N LEU A 96 8.54 7.64 -2.48
CA LEU A 96 7.43 8.53 -2.12
C LEU A 96 6.13 8.08 -2.77
N SER A 97 6.16 7.69 -4.05
CA SER A 97 5.02 7.15 -4.78
C SER A 97 4.46 5.88 -4.12
N SER A 98 5.35 4.96 -3.71
CA SER A 98 4.94 3.76 -2.96
C SER A 98 4.29 4.12 -1.62
N THR A 99 4.82 5.11 -0.89
CA THR A 99 4.24 5.57 0.37
C THR A 99 2.86 6.21 0.17
N LEU A 100 2.70 7.02 -0.88
CA LEU A 100 1.43 7.67 -1.22
C LEU A 100 0.37 6.67 -1.68
N SER A 101 0.75 5.53 -2.24
CA SER A 101 -0.19 4.49 -2.63
C SER A 101 -1.01 3.94 -1.45
N TYR A 102 -0.49 3.98 -0.22
CA TYR A 102 -1.24 3.63 1.00
C TYR A 102 -2.44 4.56 1.26
N ILE A 103 -2.43 5.79 0.75
CA ILE A 103 -3.59 6.71 0.84
C ILE A 103 -4.81 6.10 0.17
N ARG A 104 -4.62 5.22 -0.83
CA ARG A 104 -5.73 4.55 -1.52
C ARG A 104 -6.62 3.75 -0.56
N LEU A 105 -6.03 3.03 0.40
CA LEU A 105 -6.80 2.27 1.39
C LEU A 105 -7.64 3.19 2.29
N PHE A 106 -7.06 4.33 2.68
CA PHE A 106 -7.76 5.35 3.45
C PHE A 106 -8.90 6.00 2.64
N ALA A 107 -8.64 6.35 1.38
CA ALA A 107 -9.63 6.95 0.48
C ALA A 107 -10.84 6.04 0.30
N VAL A 108 -10.62 4.75 0.04
CA VAL A 108 -11.69 3.76 -0.09
C VAL A 108 -12.47 3.60 1.22
N GLY A 109 -11.78 3.60 2.37
CA GLY A 109 -12.43 3.58 3.68
C GLY A 109 -13.34 4.80 3.93
N ILE A 110 -12.86 6.01 3.62
CA ILE A 110 -13.67 7.23 3.73
C ILE A 110 -14.90 7.16 2.83
N VAL A 111 -14.74 6.70 1.59
CA VAL A 111 -15.85 6.60 0.62
C VAL A 111 -16.92 5.64 1.15
N GLY A 112 -16.53 4.49 1.69
CA GLY A 112 -17.49 3.55 2.30
C GLY A 112 -18.29 4.18 3.44
N VAL A 113 -17.62 4.89 4.36
CA VAL A 113 -18.29 5.59 5.48
C VAL A 113 -19.20 6.72 4.97
N LYS A 114 -18.79 7.47 3.96
CA LYS A 114 -19.59 8.56 3.38
C LYS A 114 -20.83 8.05 2.65
N ILE A 115 -20.76 6.91 1.96
CA ILE A 115 -21.92 6.27 1.34
C ILE A 115 -22.92 5.82 2.40
N ALA A 116 -22.45 5.18 3.47
CA ALA A 116 -23.33 4.77 4.59
C ALA A 116 -23.98 5.99 5.28
N TYR A 117 -23.21 7.05 5.49
CA TYR A 117 -23.72 8.30 6.06
C TYR A 117 -24.78 8.94 5.16
N ALA A 118 -24.54 9.07 3.85
CA ALA A 118 -25.50 9.64 2.91
C ALA A 118 -26.78 8.79 2.80
N GLY A 119 -26.66 7.46 2.85
CA GLY A 119 -27.80 6.57 2.93
C GLY A 119 -28.65 6.82 4.18
N ASN A 120 -28.03 6.98 5.34
CA ASN A 120 -28.75 7.30 6.57
C ASN A 120 -29.35 8.72 6.54
N ASP A 121 -28.60 9.72 6.09
CA ASP A 121 -29.05 11.11 6.10
C ASP A 121 -30.20 11.36 5.11
N MET A 122 -30.19 10.72 3.95
CA MET A 122 -31.18 10.96 2.89
C MET A 122 -32.33 9.95 2.88
N LEU A 123 -32.04 8.65 2.97
CA LEU A 123 -33.09 7.62 2.80
C LEU A 123 -33.78 7.27 4.11
N TYR A 124 -33.08 7.29 5.24
CA TYR A 124 -33.72 7.00 6.54
C TYR A 124 -34.60 8.17 7.00
N SER A 125 -34.14 9.41 6.80
CA SER A 125 -34.95 10.61 7.08
C SER A 125 -36.21 10.66 6.21
N ALA A 126 -36.08 10.42 4.89
CA ALA A 126 -37.21 10.35 3.96
C ALA A 126 -38.16 9.20 4.29
N ALA A 127 -37.64 8.06 4.77
CA ALA A 127 -38.49 6.96 5.24
C ALA A 127 -39.32 7.40 6.45
N MET A 128 -38.68 8.02 7.45
CA MET A 128 -39.32 8.44 8.69
C MET A 128 -40.40 9.51 8.44
N GLU A 129 -40.11 10.48 7.58
CA GLU A 129 -41.06 11.53 7.17
C GLU A 129 -42.27 10.94 6.42
N GLY A 130 -42.02 9.99 5.50
CA GLY A 130 -43.10 9.28 4.80
C GLY A 130 -44.02 8.47 5.73
N PHE A 131 -43.47 7.85 6.79
CA PHE A 131 -44.29 7.15 7.78
C PHE A 131 -45.10 8.09 8.69
N GLN A 132 -44.62 9.31 8.93
CA GLN A 132 -45.32 10.31 9.76
C GLN A 132 -46.50 10.98 9.04
N ASP A 133 -46.40 11.20 7.73
CA ASP A 133 -47.42 11.93 6.95
C ASP A 133 -48.73 11.13 6.76
N GLY A 134 -48.66 9.79 6.86
CA GLY A 134 -49.82 8.90 6.78
C GLY A 134 -50.44 8.78 5.37
N GLY A 135 -51.14 7.67 5.10
CA GLY A 135 -51.78 7.45 3.78
C GLY A 135 -50.79 7.05 2.68
N THR A 136 -50.72 7.81 1.58
CA THR A 136 -49.77 7.56 0.47
C THR A 136 -48.30 7.75 0.87
N GLY A 137 -48.04 8.50 1.95
CA GLY A 137 -46.70 8.65 2.52
C GLY A 137 -46.10 7.34 3.01
N ILE A 138 -46.93 6.39 3.47
CA ILE A 138 -46.47 5.07 3.96
C ILE A 138 -45.85 4.25 2.83
N LEU A 139 -46.37 4.36 1.60
CA LEU A 139 -45.79 3.69 0.43
C LEU A 139 -44.41 4.28 0.09
N ILE A 140 -44.30 5.61 0.13
CA ILE A 140 -43.04 6.33 -0.11
C ILE A 140 -42.03 5.97 0.98
N GLY A 141 -42.46 5.93 2.24
CA GLY A 141 -41.65 5.53 3.39
C GLY A 141 -41.15 4.08 3.30
N ALA A 142 -42.02 3.16 2.88
CA ALA A 142 -41.65 1.76 2.66
C ALA A 142 -40.62 1.60 1.52
N ILE A 143 -40.79 2.32 0.41
CA ILE A 143 -39.83 2.32 -0.71
C ILE A 143 -38.48 2.91 -0.27
N ALA A 144 -38.49 4.03 0.46
CA ALA A 144 -37.29 4.65 1.00
C ALA A 144 -36.55 3.73 1.99
N LEU A 145 -37.28 2.98 2.82
CA LEU A 145 -36.71 2.01 3.76
C LEU A 145 -36.08 0.81 3.05
N VAL A 146 -36.70 0.29 1.98
CA VAL A 146 -36.10 -0.74 1.13
C VAL A 146 -34.84 -0.20 0.45
N GLY A 147 -34.89 1.03 -0.06
CA GLY A 147 -33.72 1.71 -0.61
C GLY A 147 -32.60 1.86 0.41
N TRP A 148 -32.92 2.19 1.67
CA TRP A 148 -31.95 2.35 2.75
C TRP A 148 -31.22 1.03 3.03
N PHE A 149 -31.95 -0.08 3.11
CA PHE A 149 -31.35 -1.42 3.19
C PHE A 149 -30.46 -1.72 1.99
N GLY A 150 -30.87 -1.35 0.78
CA GLY A 150 -30.05 -1.52 -0.43
C GLY A 150 -28.73 -0.75 -0.38
N VAL A 151 -28.77 0.53 0.01
CA VAL A 151 -27.57 1.37 0.17
C VAL A 151 -26.67 0.83 1.27
N GLN A 152 -27.22 0.36 2.39
CA GLN A 152 -26.44 -0.20 3.49
C GLN A 152 -25.74 -1.51 3.11
N MET A 153 -26.43 -2.38 2.39
CA MET A 153 -25.85 -3.61 1.83
C MET A 153 -24.73 -3.30 0.84
N PHE A 154 -24.93 -2.30 -0.03
CA PHE A 154 -23.91 -1.85 -0.97
C PHE A 154 -22.68 -1.27 -0.26
N ALA A 155 -22.88 -0.43 0.76
CA ALA A 155 -21.80 0.13 1.57
C ALA A 155 -20.99 -0.98 2.28
N TRP A 156 -21.66 -2.03 2.77
CA TRP A 156 -21.01 -3.20 3.35
C TRP A 156 -20.14 -3.96 2.35
N VAL A 157 -20.69 -4.24 1.15
CA VAL A 157 -19.94 -4.94 0.10
C VAL A 157 -18.72 -4.13 -0.34
N LEU A 158 -18.86 -2.82 -0.53
CA LEU A 158 -17.73 -1.95 -0.87
C LEU A 158 -16.70 -1.90 0.26
N GLY A 159 -17.15 -1.79 1.51
CA GLY A 159 -16.29 -1.77 2.68
C GLY A 159 -15.50 -3.07 2.89
N LEU A 160 -16.03 -4.21 2.44
CA LEU A 160 -15.34 -5.49 2.54
C LEU A 160 -14.47 -5.78 1.32
N VAL A 161 -15.01 -5.68 0.10
CA VAL A 161 -14.30 -6.13 -1.11
C VAL A 161 -13.22 -5.16 -1.56
N SER A 162 -13.51 -3.85 -1.56
CA SER A 162 -12.60 -2.86 -2.14
C SER A 162 -11.28 -2.72 -1.36
N PRO A 163 -11.28 -2.65 -0.01
CA PRO A 163 -10.04 -2.63 0.76
C PRO A 163 -9.22 -3.91 0.62
N ASN A 164 -9.86 -5.08 0.54
CA ASN A 164 -9.16 -6.36 0.39
C ASN A 164 -8.36 -6.43 -0.92
N ILE A 165 -8.95 -6.05 -2.06
CA ILE A 165 -8.25 -6.04 -3.36
C ILE A 165 -7.09 -5.03 -3.34
N HIS A 166 -7.29 -3.87 -2.72
CA HIS A 166 -6.25 -2.85 -2.63
C HIS A 166 -5.12 -3.25 -1.67
N ALA A 167 -5.42 -3.95 -0.58
CA ALA A 167 -4.42 -4.47 0.34
C ALA A 167 -3.55 -5.53 -0.34
N VAL A 168 -4.16 -6.42 -1.13
CA VAL A 168 -3.45 -7.41 -1.94
C VAL A 168 -2.52 -6.75 -2.94
N ARG A 169 -2.98 -5.70 -3.64
CA ARG A 169 -2.12 -4.93 -4.55
C ARG A 169 -0.92 -4.34 -3.82
N LEU A 170 -1.14 -3.73 -2.65
CA LEU A 170 -0.09 -3.15 -1.82
C LEU A 170 0.97 -4.20 -1.45
N HIS A 171 0.51 -5.38 -1.03
CA HIS A 171 1.38 -6.49 -0.65
C HIS A 171 2.23 -6.99 -1.84
N PHE A 172 1.63 -7.18 -3.01
CA PHE A 172 2.36 -7.65 -4.19
C PHE A 172 3.24 -6.58 -4.85
N VAL A 173 2.78 -5.33 -4.90
CA VAL A 173 3.44 -4.28 -5.70
C VAL A 173 4.40 -3.44 -4.87
N GLU A 174 4.17 -3.29 -3.57
CA GLU A 174 4.99 -2.42 -2.72
C GLU A 174 5.79 -3.22 -1.70
N TRP A 175 5.19 -4.23 -1.06
CA TRP A 175 5.93 -5.08 -0.12
C TRP A 175 6.88 -6.03 -0.88
N MET A 176 6.37 -6.90 -1.77
CA MET A 176 7.22 -7.89 -2.46
C MET A 176 8.36 -7.31 -3.29
N LYS A 177 8.22 -6.10 -3.84
CA LYS A 177 9.31 -5.46 -4.59
C LYS A 177 10.54 -5.11 -3.74
N GLN A 178 10.42 -5.03 -2.42
CA GLN A 178 11.52 -4.59 -1.56
C GLN A 178 12.50 -5.71 -1.16
N PHE A 179 12.08 -6.96 -1.27
CA PHE A 179 12.87 -8.11 -0.81
C PHE A 179 12.83 -9.30 -1.76
N TYR A 180 11.85 -9.40 -2.67
CA TYR A 180 11.75 -10.54 -3.57
C TYR A 180 12.48 -10.25 -4.88
N VAL A 181 13.68 -10.82 -5.02
CA VAL A 181 14.33 -10.98 -6.32
C VAL A 181 13.71 -12.23 -6.96
N ALA A 182 13.15 -12.10 -8.16
CA ALA A 182 12.53 -13.21 -8.88
C ALA A 182 13.59 -14.15 -9.48
N GLU A 183 14.46 -14.69 -8.62
CA GLU A 183 15.45 -15.70 -8.97
C GLU A 183 15.17 -16.96 -8.17
N GLY A 184 14.63 -17.96 -8.85
CA GLY A 184 14.37 -19.28 -8.31
C GLY A 184 13.82 -20.19 -9.40
N GLU A 185 14.39 -21.38 -9.53
CA GLU A 185 13.75 -22.41 -10.35
C GLU A 185 12.56 -22.97 -9.56
N PRO A 186 11.37 -23.09 -10.18
CA PRO A 186 10.25 -23.76 -9.54
C PRO A 186 10.69 -25.17 -9.17
N PHE A 187 10.48 -25.53 -7.91
CA PHE A 187 10.81 -26.87 -7.42
C PHE A 187 9.99 -27.89 -8.19
N ASP A 188 10.65 -28.60 -9.12
CA ASP A 188 10.06 -29.76 -9.76
C ASP A 188 10.22 -30.94 -8.80
N ALA A 189 9.11 -31.38 -8.22
CA ALA A 189 9.14 -32.54 -7.34
C ALA A 189 9.47 -33.76 -8.20
N PHE A 190 10.40 -34.61 -7.75
CA PHE A 190 10.62 -35.91 -8.37
C PHE A 190 9.38 -36.80 -8.14
N GLY A 191 8.39 -36.67 -9.01
CA GLY A 191 7.12 -37.39 -8.98
C GLY A 191 6.82 -37.97 -10.36
N PHE A 192 6.59 -39.27 -10.43
CA PHE A 192 6.04 -39.90 -11.61
C PHE A 192 4.59 -39.41 -11.80
N GLU A 193 4.33 -38.72 -12.90
CA GLU A 193 2.97 -38.40 -13.32
C GLU A 193 2.40 -39.61 -14.07
N GLU A 194 1.64 -40.44 -13.36
CA GLU A 194 0.94 -41.62 -13.87
C GLU A 194 -0.09 -41.19 -14.94
N ARG A 195 0.33 -41.09 -16.20
CA ARG A 195 -0.45 -40.52 -17.31
C ARG A 195 -1.56 -41.42 -17.86
N PHE A 196 -1.68 -42.67 -17.42
CA PHE A 196 -2.72 -43.59 -17.91
C PHE A 196 -3.10 -44.63 -16.85
N ILE A 197 -4.15 -44.36 -16.08
CA ILE A 197 -4.94 -45.42 -15.44
C ILE A 197 -6.37 -45.25 -15.94
N GLU A 198 -6.67 -45.90 -17.05
CA GLU A 198 -8.05 -46.12 -17.50
C GLU A 198 -8.68 -47.06 -16.49
N VAL A 199 -9.58 -46.52 -15.65
CA VAL A 199 -10.36 -47.34 -14.72
C VAL A 199 -11.37 -48.12 -15.56
N ASP A 200 -10.99 -49.33 -15.95
CA ASP A 200 -11.91 -50.30 -16.52
C ASP A 200 -13.00 -50.57 -15.48
N LYS A 201 -14.19 -50.04 -15.72
CA LYS A 201 -15.39 -50.44 -15.00
C LYS A 201 -15.86 -51.78 -15.57
N THR A 202 -15.29 -52.86 -15.06
CA THR A 202 -15.88 -54.19 -15.14
C THR A 202 -16.40 -54.61 -13.77
N THR A 203 -17.68 -54.34 -13.53
CA THR A 203 -18.74 -55.24 -13.00
C THR A 203 -19.91 -54.43 -12.48
#